data_AF-A0A538LUU2-F1
#
_entry.id   AF-A0A538LUU2-F1
#
_cell.length_a   1.000
_cell.length_b   1.000
_cell.length_c   1.000
_cell.angle_alpha   90.00
_cell.angle_beta   90.00
_cell.angle_gamma   90.00
#
_symmetry.space_group_name_H-M   'P 1'
#
loop_
_entity.id
_entity.type
_entity.pdbx_description
1 polymer ?
#
loop_
_entity_poly.entity_id
_entity_poly.type
_entity_poly.pdbx_seq_one_letter_code
_entity_poly.pdbx_strand_id
1 'polypeptide(L)'
;MACDHSASHSGAARYLRGASQLQLMLVCDDCGAELMQLGRVDYHLEPRRLVVQVAEMISRELELSEAQTHRVRFASLVCGVGRDQMPASIVSKPGPLTAQEWVEVQRQPELAAALLSDVSMEDIREWILCHRERPDGSGYPRGLMGEQIPLEARILAVADAYTAMVSERPYRPRRDHQQACQELVRCAGTQFDAEVVKAFLRASLQSWLHPGGALASSTPS
;
A
#
# COMPACT_ATOMS: atom_id res chain seq x y z
N MET A 1 25.53 -22.55 7.56
CA MET A 1 24.56 -22.52 8.67
C MET A 1 23.21 -22.89 8.09
N ALA A 2 22.54 -23.90 8.64
CA ALA A 2 21.16 -24.19 8.28
C ALA A 2 20.27 -23.10 8.90
N CYS A 3 19.49 -22.39 8.08
CA CYS A 3 18.48 -21.46 8.57
C CYS A 3 17.28 -22.28 9.08
N ASP A 4 16.81 -21.97 10.29
CA ASP A 4 15.74 -22.72 10.97
C ASP A 4 14.34 -22.39 10.41
N HIS A 5 14.22 -21.39 9.52
CA HIS A 5 12.97 -20.93 8.87
C HIS A 5 11.77 -20.77 9.84
N SER A 6 12.02 -20.59 11.13
CA SER A 6 11.01 -20.62 12.19
C SER A 6 10.75 -19.22 12.78
N ALA A 7 11.67 -18.27 12.59
CA ALA A 7 11.76 -17.05 13.39
C ALA A 7 11.09 -15.81 12.75
N SER A 8 11.22 -15.59 11.44
CA SER A 8 10.73 -14.38 10.77
C SER A 8 10.50 -14.62 9.27
N HIS A 9 9.33 -14.15 8.80
CA HIS A 9 8.91 -14.32 7.42
C HIS A 9 8.38 -13.01 6.84
N SER A 10 8.85 -12.65 5.66
CA SER A 10 8.24 -11.65 4.79
C SER A 10 7.45 -12.33 3.67
N GLY A 11 6.61 -11.55 3.01
CA GLY A 11 6.05 -11.96 1.74
C GLY A 11 6.84 -11.36 0.60
N ALA A 12 6.94 -12.11 -0.51
CA ALA A 12 7.40 -11.60 -1.78
C ALA A 12 6.30 -11.80 -2.84
N ALA A 13 6.41 -11.07 -3.94
CA ALA A 13 5.54 -11.28 -5.08
C ALA A 13 6.36 -11.41 -6.35
N ARG A 14 6.14 -12.50 -7.09
CA ARG A 14 6.77 -12.74 -8.39
C ARG A 14 5.76 -12.51 -9.49
N TYR A 15 6.09 -11.62 -10.41
CA TYR A 15 5.24 -11.39 -11.59
C TYR A 15 5.46 -12.49 -12.63
N LEU A 16 4.41 -13.26 -12.90
CA LEU A 16 4.38 -14.29 -13.93
C LEU A 16 3.94 -13.66 -15.26
N ARG A 17 4.92 -13.14 -16.01
CA ARG A 17 4.70 -12.39 -17.28
C ARG A 17 3.80 -13.11 -18.28
N GLY A 18 3.88 -14.44 -18.36
CA GLY A 18 3.08 -15.24 -19.30
C GLY A 18 1.61 -15.40 -18.92
N ALA A 19 1.24 -15.11 -17.66
CA ALA A 19 -0.10 -15.29 -17.14
C ALA A 19 -0.76 -13.98 -16.68
N SER A 20 -0.05 -12.85 -16.74
CA SER A 20 -0.49 -11.57 -16.16
C SER A 20 -0.90 -11.71 -14.68
N GLN A 21 -0.21 -12.57 -13.94
CA GLN A 21 -0.52 -12.90 -12.55
C GLN A 21 0.65 -12.58 -11.62
N LEU A 22 0.34 -12.14 -10.40
CA LEU A 22 1.28 -12.16 -9.28
C LEU A 22 1.17 -13.47 -8.55
N GLN A 23 2.31 -14.10 -8.34
CA GLN A 23 2.47 -15.21 -7.41
C GLN A 23 2.95 -14.63 -6.07
N LEU A 24 2.11 -14.73 -5.04
CA LEU A 24 2.47 -14.34 -3.68
C LEU A 24 3.23 -15.51 -3.03
N MET A 25 4.38 -15.21 -2.43
CA MET A 25 5.30 -16.19 -1.86
C MET A 25 5.63 -15.82 -0.42
N LEU A 26 5.73 -16.82 0.44
CA LEU A 26 6.35 -16.71 1.75
C LEU A 26 7.86 -16.80 1.61
N VAL A 27 8.60 -15.86 2.19
CA VAL A 27 10.06 -15.79 2.13
C VAL A 27 10.62 -15.69 3.54
N CYS A 28 11.65 -16.48 3.83
CA CYS A 28 12.39 -16.35 5.09
C CYS A 28 13.20 -15.05 5.10
N ASP A 29 13.06 -14.24 6.16
CA ASP A 29 13.77 -12.95 6.29
C ASP A 29 15.28 -13.14 6.46
N ASP A 30 15.72 -14.26 7.04
CA ASP A 30 17.14 -14.51 7.35
C ASP A 30 17.96 -15.01 6.15
N CYS A 31 17.36 -15.83 5.28
CA CYS A 31 18.08 -16.51 4.20
C CYS A 31 17.50 -16.26 2.80
N GLY A 32 16.33 -15.62 2.70
CA GLY A 32 15.65 -15.36 1.43
C GLY A 32 15.04 -16.60 0.76
N ALA A 33 14.96 -17.74 1.46
CA ALA A 33 14.37 -18.95 0.90
C ALA A 33 12.87 -18.80 0.68
N GLU A 34 12.38 -19.21 -0.50
CA GLU A 34 10.95 -19.30 -0.80
C GLU A 34 10.38 -20.55 -0.14
N LEU A 35 9.49 -20.36 0.84
CA LEU A 35 8.99 -21.45 1.68
C LEU A 35 7.67 -22.01 1.16
N MET A 36 6.78 -21.15 0.66
CA MET A 36 5.43 -21.53 0.27
C MET A 36 4.82 -20.55 -0.72
N GLN A 37 3.98 -21.04 -1.65
CA GLN A 37 3.11 -20.19 -2.46
C GLN A 37 1.82 -19.87 -1.68
N LEU A 38 1.56 -18.59 -1.47
CA LEU A 38 0.36 -18.10 -0.78
C LEU A 38 -0.85 -18.02 -1.72
N GLY A 39 -0.62 -17.70 -2.99
CA GLY A 39 -1.71 -17.58 -3.96
C GLY A 39 -1.27 -17.02 -5.31
N ARG A 40 -2.20 -16.99 -6.26
CA ARG A 40 -2.06 -16.28 -7.54
C ARG A 40 -3.21 -15.30 -7.70
N VAL A 41 -2.89 -14.11 -8.16
CA VAL A 41 -3.87 -13.05 -8.38
C VAL A 41 -3.57 -12.32 -9.66
N ASP A 42 -4.62 -12.00 -10.42
CA ASP A 42 -4.51 -11.25 -11.66
C ASP A 42 -3.92 -9.86 -11.37
N TYR A 43 -3.01 -9.41 -12.24
CA TYR A 43 -2.16 -8.25 -11.98
C TYR A 43 -2.37 -7.13 -13.01
N HIS A 44 -2.81 -5.98 -12.52
CA HIS A 44 -2.77 -4.72 -13.27
C HIS A 44 -1.48 -3.94 -12.95
N LEU A 45 -0.59 -3.83 -13.96
CA LEU A 45 0.83 -3.45 -13.84
C LEU A 45 1.11 -2.07 -13.21
N GLU A 46 0.42 -1.01 -13.64
CA GLU A 46 0.90 0.36 -13.41
C GLU A 46 0.62 0.93 -12.01
N PRO A 47 -0.61 0.87 -11.45
CA PRO A 47 -0.89 1.49 -10.14
C PRO A 47 -0.19 0.75 -8.99
N ARG A 48 0.08 -0.55 -9.15
CA ARG A 48 0.65 -1.41 -8.10
C ARG A 48 2.15 -1.19 -7.92
N ARG A 49 2.86 -0.88 -9.00
CA ARG A 49 4.30 -0.58 -8.92
C ARG A 49 4.54 0.72 -8.14
N LEU A 50 3.73 1.75 -8.41
CA LEU A 50 3.89 3.05 -7.77
C LEU A 50 3.60 3.00 -6.27
N VAL A 51 2.51 2.35 -5.83
CA VAL A 51 2.19 2.27 -4.39
C VAL A 51 3.29 1.56 -3.59
N VAL A 52 3.88 0.50 -4.15
CA VAL A 52 4.99 -0.23 -3.51
C VAL A 52 6.24 0.66 -3.42
N GLN A 53 6.56 1.39 -4.48
CA GLN A 53 7.71 2.30 -4.49
C GLN A 53 7.55 3.45 -3.49
N VAL A 54 6.35 4.02 -3.39
CA VAL A 54 6.05 5.10 -2.45
C VAL A 54 6.12 4.58 -1.01
N ALA A 55 5.55 3.41 -0.74
CA ALA A 55 5.63 2.79 0.58
C ALA A 55 7.09 2.50 0.99
N GLU A 56 7.88 1.91 0.09
CA GLU A 56 9.32 1.67 0.31
C GLU A 56 10.09 2.96 0.58
N MET A 57 9.85 4.00 -0.22
CA MET A 57 10.49 5.30 -0.09
C MET A 57 10.21 5.92 1.29
N ILE A 58 8.95 5.90 1.73
CA ILE A 58 8.54 6.42 3.05
C ILE A 58 9.19 5.60 4.17
N SER A 59 9.15 4.26 4.08
CA SER A 59 9.76 3.38 5.10
C SER A 59 11.25 3.65 5.30
N ARG A 60 11.99 3.86 4.20
CA ARG A 60 13.43 4.17 4.26
C ARG A 60 13.72 5.52 4.89
N GLU A 61 12.93 6.55 4.57
CA GLU A 61 13.06 7.89 5.18
C GLU A 61 12.71 7.88 6.68
N LEU A 62 11.85 6.97 7.11
CA LEU A 62 11.54 6.72 8.53
C LEU A 62 12.52 5.77 9.21
N GLU A 63 13.63 5.40 8.55
CA GLU A 63 14.71 4.56 9.08
C GLU A 63 14.25 3.16 9.53
N LEU A 64 13.18 2.61 8.92
CA LEU A 64 12.80 1.22 9.15
C LEU A 64 13.90 0.28 8.66
N SER A 65 14.05 -0.86 9.35
CA SER A 65 14.98 -1.91 8.92
C SER A 65 14.65 -2.41 7.51
N GLU A 66 15.63 -3.01 6.82
CA GLU A 66 15.43 -3.58 5.49
C GLU A 66 14.33 -4.66 5.49
N ALA A 67 14.34 -5.55 6.49
CA ALA A 67 13.32 -6.57 6.66
C ALA A 67 11.92 -5.96 6.83
N GLN A 68 11.77 -4.94 7.69
CA GLN A 68 10.49 -4.28 7.90
C GLN A 68 10.02 -3.51 6.65
N THR A 69 10.94 -2.87 5.94
CA THR A 69 10.67 -2.22 4.65
C THR A 69 10.15 -3.24 3.62
N HIS A 70 10.73 -4.44 3.54
CA HIS A 70 10.24 -5.52 2.68
C HIS A 70 8.83 -5.99 3.07
N ARG A 71 8.54 -6.09 4.36
CA ARG A 71 7.19 -6.43 4.85
C ARG A 71 6.17 -5.34 4.49
N VAL A 72 6.49 -4.06 4.62
CA VAL A 72 5.60 -2.94 4.22
C VAL A 72 5.34 -2.95 2.71
N ARG A 73 6.37 -3.20 1.89
CA ARG A 73 6.23 -3.37 0.44
C ARG A 73 5.25 -4.49 0.10
N PHE A 74 5.40 -5.65 0.75
CA PHE A 74 4.49 -6.76 0.57
C PHE A 74 3.06 -6.41 0.98
N ALA A 75 2.87 -5.78 2.14
CA ALA A 75 1.56 -5.34 2.62
C ALA A 75 0.88 -4.40 1.62
N SER A 76 1.61 -3.43 1.06
CA SER A 76 1.07 -2.48 0.07
C SER A 76 0.57 -3.15 -1.22
N LEU A 77 1.26 -4.21 -1.64
CA LEU A 77 0.88 -5.01 -2.79
C LEU A 77 -0.40 -5.81 -2.50
N VAL A 78 -0.50 -6.44 -1.32
CA VAL A 78 -1.69 -7.19 -0.88
C VAL A 78 -2.90 -6.27 -0.73
N CYS A 79 -2.75 -5.05 -0.19
CA CYS A 79 -3.83 -4.05 -0.16
C CYS A 79 -4.42 -3.80 -1.55
N GLY A 80 -3.56 -3.66 -2.57
CA GLY A 80 -4.00 -3.53 -3.95
C GLY A 80 -4.74 -4.76 -4.48
N VAL A 81 -4.40 -5.97 -4.03
CA VAL A 81 -5.11 -7.22 -4.38
C VAL A 81 -6.53 -7.23 -3.81
N GLY A 82 -6.71 -6.82 -2.56
CA GLY A 82 -8.06 -6.77 -1.97
C GLY A 82 -9.02 -5.84 -2.72
N ARG A 83 -8.52 -4.76 -3.32
CA ARG A 83 -9.34 -3.87 -4.18
C ARG A 83 -9.87 -4.60 -5.41
N ASP A 84 -9.09 -5.49 -6.01
CA ASP A 84 -9.48 -6.21 -7.22
C ASP A 84 -10.47 -7.35 -6.92
N GLN A 85 -10.61 -7.76 -5.66
CA GLN A 85 -11.66 -8.69 -5.22
C GLN A 85 -13.03 -8.02 -5.04
N MET A 86 -13.10 -6.68 -5.09
CA MET A 86 -14.37 -5.97 -5.01
C MET A 86 -15.16 -6.06 -6.32
N PRO A 87 -16.51 -5.95 -6.28
CA PRO A 87 -17.31 -5.90 -7.49
C PRO A 87 -16.87 -4.79 -8.46
N ALA A 88 -16.66 -5.15 -9.73
CA ALA A 88 -16.28 -4.19 -10.78
C ALA A 88 -17.27 -3.03 -10.92
N SER A 89 -18.56 -3.28 -10.64
CA SER A 89 -19.60 -2.26 -10.61
C SER A 89 -19.36 -1.16 -9.57
N ILE A 90 -18.63 -1.45 -8.49
CA ILE A 90 -18.23 -0.49 -7.44
C ILE A 90 -16.90 0.16 -7.80
N VAL A 91 -15.89 -0.66 -8.15
CA VAL A 91 -14.53 -0.17 -8.46
C VAL A 91 -14.53 0.79 -9.66
N SER A 92 -15.36 0.50 -10.65
CA SER A 92 -15.48 1.26 -11.89
C SER A 92 -16.79 2.05 -11.95
N LYS A 93 -17.42 2.43 -10.83
CA LYS A 93 -18.68 3.19 -10.86
C LYS A 93 -18.52 4.66 -11.27
N PRO A 94 -19.28 5.17 -12.26
CA PRO A 94 -19.35 6.60 -12.52
C PRO A 94 -20.08 7.35 -11.41
N GLY A 95 -19.37 8.31 -10.80
CA GLY A 95 -19.96 9.19 -9.79
C GLY A 95 -19.91 8.63 -8.36
N PRO A 96 -20.71 9.19 -7.44
CA PRO A 96 -20.65 8.84 -6.03
C PRO A 96 -21.20 7.43 -5.76
N LEU A 97 -20.62 6.77 -4.76
CA LEU A 97 -21.14 5.52 -4.21
C LEU A 97 -22.35 5.78 -3.32
N THR A 98 -23.30 4.86 -3.36
CA THR A 98 -24.44 4.77 -2.44
C THR A 98 -23.96 4.28 -1.06
N ALA A 99 -24.79 4.45 -0.04
CA ALA A 99 -24.47 3.97 1.31
C ALA A 99 -24.20 2.44 1.35
N GLN A 100 -24.93 1.65 0.56
CA GLN A 100 -24.73 0.20 0.48
C GLN A 100 -23.40 -0.15 -0.21
N GLU A 101 -23.04 0.54 -1.29
CA GLU A 101 -21.75 0.32 -1.96
C GLU A 101 -20.58 0.77 -1.06
N TRP A 102 -20.77 1.80 -0.23
CA TRP A 102 -19.80 2.20 0.78
C TRP A 102 -19.54 1.12 1.82
N VAL A 103 -20.55 0.36 2.25
CA VAL A 103 -20.37 -0.79 3.15
C VAL A 103 -19.45 -1.84 2.51
N GLU A 104 -19.61 -2.11 1.22
CA GLU A 104 -18.73 -3.06 0.51
C GLU A 104 -17.30 -2.51 0.33
N VAL A 105 -17.14 -1.20 0.11
CA VAL A 105 -15.79 -0.57 0.13
C VAL A 105 -15.12 -0.74 1.49
N GLN A 106 -15.87 -0.57 2.58
CA GLN A 106 -15.32 -0.67 3.93
C GLN A 106 -14.83 -2.08 4.28
N ARG A 107 -15.28 -3.10 3.56
CA ARG A 107 -14.79 -4.49 3.68
C ARG A 107 -13.49 -4.76 2.93
N GLN A 108 -13.02 -3.83 2.08
CA GLN A 108 -11.80 -4.01 1.29
C GLN A 108 -10.55 -4.37 2.13
N PRO A 109 -10.31 -3.77 3.31
CA PRO A 109 -9.22 -4.19 4.19
C PRO A 109 -9.36 -5.64 4.67
N GLU A 110 -10.58 -6.08 4.99
CA GLU A 110 -10.86 -7.44 5.43
C GLU A 110 -10.62 -8.46 4.31
N LEU A 111 -11.09 -8.15 3.10
CA LEU A 111 -10.84 -8.98 1.90
C LEU A 111 -9.35 -9.10 1.59
N ALA A 112 -8.58 -8.02 1.74
CA ALA A 112 -7.13 -8.04 1.57
C ALA A 112 -6.44 -8.89 2.65
N ALA A 113 -6.82 -8.71 3.92
CA ALA A 113 -6.22 -9.43 5.04
C ALA A 113 -6.57 -10.94 5.02
N ALA A 114 -7.72 -11.31 4.47
CA ALA A 114 -8.12 -12.71 4.28
C ALA A 114 -7.20 -13.48 3.33
N LEU A 115 -6.49 -12.81 2.41
CA LEU A 115 -5.50 -13.44 1.52
C LEU A 115 -4.30 -14.03 2.27
N LEU A 116 -4.11 -13.63 3.53
CA LEU A 116 -3.04 -14.08 4.40
C LEU A 116 -3.55 -14.96 5.55
N SER A 117 -4.80 -15.44 5.52
CA SER A 117 -5.41 -16.19 6.63
C SER A 117 -4.66 -17.45 7.01
N ASP A 118 -4.04 -18.10 6.02
CA ASP A 118 -3.45 -19.45 6.17
C ASP A 118 -1.95 -19.39 6.51
N VAL A 119 -1.42 -18.19 6.78
CA VAL A 119 -0.01 -17.99 7.13
C VAL A 119 0.17 -17.13 8.38
N SER A 120 1.25 -17.41 9.10
CA SER A 120 1.65 -16.70 10.31
C SER A 120 2.22 -15.31 9.99
N MET A 121 1.34 -14.39 9.59
CA MET A 121 1.63 -12.99 9.24
C MET A 121 0.65 -12.04 9.92
N GLU A 122 0.41 -12.25 11.22
CA GLU A 122 -0.60 -11.52 11.98
C GLU A 122 -0.37 -10.01 12.01
N ASP A 123 0.88 -9.58 12.10
CA ASP A 123 1.27 -8.17 12.06
C ASP A 123 0.97 -7.53 10.69
N ILE A 124 1.35 -8.17 9.58
CA ILE A 124 1.07 -7.69 8.23
C ILE A 124 -0.44 -7.65 7.99
N ARG A 125 -1.18 -8.66 8.45
CA ARG A 125 -2.65 -8.68 8.40
C ARG A 125 -3.25 -7.50 9.15
N GLU A 126 -2.73 -7.19 10.33
CA GLU A 126 -3.17 -6.05 11.12
C GLU A 126 -2.88 -4.73 10.40
N TRP A 127 -1.70 -4.58 9.78
CA TRP A 127 -1.37 -3.38 9.00
C TRP A 127 -2.34 -3.18 7.83
N ILE A 128 -2.67 -4.27 7.14
CA ILE A 128 -3.63 -4.28 6.03
C ILE A 128 -5.05 -3.96 6.54
N LEU A 129 -5.48 -4.48 7.68
CA LEU A 129 -6.80 -4.16 8.23
C LEU A 129 -6.91 -2.68 8.59
N CYS A 130 -5.85 -2.11 9.16
CA CYS A 130 -5.85 -0.75 9.70
C CYS A 130 -5.43 0.35 8.72
N HIS A 131 -5.04 0.04 7.47
CA HIS A 131 -4.56 1.07 6.52
C HIS A 131 -5.63 2.10 6.10
N ARG A 132 -6.91 1.87 6.44
CA ARG A 132 -8.03 2.82 6.24
C ARG A 132 -8.41 3.58 7.51
N GLU A 133 -7.72 3.31 8.62
CA GLU A 133 -7.84 4.10 9.83
C GLU A 133 -7.28 5.51 9.62
N ARG A 134 -7.79 6.46 10.39
CA ARG A 134 -7.41 7.87 10.30
C ARG A 134 -6.96 8.36 11.66
N PRO A 135 -5.86 9.12 11.78
CA PRO A 135 -5.40 9.63 13.07
C PRO A 135 -6.47 10.39 13.88
N ASP A 136 -7.45 11.01 13.20
CA ASP A 136 -8.61 11.68 13.83
C ASP A 136 -9.74 10.74 14.32
N GLY A 137 -9.61 9.43 14.16
CA GLY A 137 -10.61 8.43 14.58
C GLY A 137 -11.82 8.28 13.65
N SER A 138 -11.89 9.04 12.54
CA SER A 138 -12.98 8.93 11.57
C SER A 138 -12.76 7.83 10.50
N GLY A 139 -11.72 7.01 10.69
CA GLY A 139 -11.39 5.88 9.85
C GLY A 139 -12.19 4.62 10.18
N TYR A 140 -11.82 3.52 9.54
CA TYR A 140 -12.46 2.21 9.70
C TYR A 140 -11.40 1.10 9.53
N PRO A 141 -11.65 -0.13 10.02
CA PRO A 141 -12.91 -0.65 10.57
C PRO A 141 -13.15 -0.43 12.07
N ARG A 142 -12.13 -0.06 12.86
CA ARG A 142 -12.19 0.00 14.33
C ARG A 142 -12.20 1.41 14.89
N GLY A 143 -11.92 2.43 14.09
CA GLY A 143 -11.91 3.83 14.53
C GLY A 143 -10.70 4.15 15.42
N LEU A 144 -9.55 3.55 15.11
CA LEU A 144 -8.30 3.77 15.84
C LEU A 144 -7.81 5.21 15.66
N MET A 145 -7.18 5.77 16.70
CA MET A 145 -6.69 7.15 16.70
C MET A 145 -5.18 7.22 16.87
N GLY A 146 -4.55 8.16 16.15
CA GLY A 146 -3.12 8.46 16.26
C GLY A 146 -2.22 7.22 16.28
N GLU A 147 -1.47 7.05 17.36
CA GLU A 147 -0.49 5.98 17.56
C GLU A 147 -1.10 4.59 17.83
N GLN A 148 -2.42 4.49 18.02
CA GLN A 148 -3.11 3.20 18.05
C GLN A 148 -3.06 2.51 16.68
N ILE A 149 -2.87 3.29 15.61
CA ILE A 149 -2.70 2.79 14.25
C ILE A 149 -1.22 2.40 14.07
N PRO A 150 -0.91 1.14 13.70
CA PRO A 150 0.46 0.73 13.41
C PRO A 150 1.14 1.68 12.42
N LEU A 151 2.43 1.96 12.63
CA LEU A 151 3.18 2.88 11.78
C LEU A 151 3.12 2.44 10.31
N GLU A 152 3.23 1.14 10.07
CA GLU A 152 3.16 0.51 8.77
C GLU A 152 1.81 0.75 8.10
N ALA A 153 0.69 0.64 8.84
CA ALA A 153 -0.64 0.98 8.32
C ALA A 153 -0.74 2.46 7.93
N ARG A 154 -0.14 3.36 8.72
CA ARG A 154 -0.08 4.81 8.40
C ARG A 154 0.74 5.07 7.14
N ILE A 155 1.84 4.34 6.92
CA ILE A 155 2.63 4.39 5.67
C ILE A 155 1.79 3.91 4.48
N LEU A 156 1.09 2.78 4.62
CA LEU A 156 0.21 2.25 3.58
C LEU A 156 -0.89 3.24 3.19
N ALA A 157 -1.48 3.94 4.17
CA ALA A 157 -2.53 4.93 3.93
C ALA A 157 -2.03 6.09 3.05
N VAL A 158 -0.85 6.65 3.35
CA VAL A 158 -0.25 7.73 2.57
C VAL A 158 0.14 7.24 1.17
N ALA A 159 0.73 6.05 1.05
CA ALA A 159 1.12 5.47 -0.23
C ALA A 159 -0.08 5.20 -1.15
N ASP A 160 -1.17 4.62 -0.63
CA ASP A 160 -2.40 4.36 -1.39
C ASP A 160 -3.04 5.68 -1.84
N ALA A 161 -3.14 6.67 -0.94
CA ALA A 161 -3.73 7.96 -1.24
C ALA A 161 -2.94 8.74 -2.29
N TYR A 162 -1.60 8.80 -2.18
CA TYR A 162 -0.77 9.46 -3.18
C TYR A 162 -0.92 8.80 -4.55
N THR A 163 -0.78 7.48 -4.61
CA THR A 163 -0.92 6.70 -5.85
C THR A 163 -2.31 6.91 -6.46
N ALA A 164 -3.36 6.92 -5.64
CA ALA A 164 -4.73 7.20 -6.05
C ALA A 164 -4.92 8.58 -6.69
N MET A 165 -4.18 9.59 -6.22
CA MET A 165 -4.26 10.96 -6.74
C MET A 165 -3.56 11.15 -8.07
N VAL A 166 -2.40 10.52 -8.26
CA VAL A 166 -1.56 10.70 -9.46
C VAL A 166 -1.82 9.66 -10.56
N SER A 167 -2.57 8.61 -10.25
CA SER A 167 -3.02 7.64 -11.26
C SER A 167 -4.26 8.14 -12.00
N GLU A 168 -4.37 7.80 -13.29
CA GLU A 168 -5.59 8.04 -14.05
C GLU A 168 -6.73 7.16 -13.53
N ARG A 169 -7.89 7.77 -13.29
CA ARG A 169 -9.11 7.07 -12.89
C ARG A 169 -10.25 7.42 -13.86
N PRO A 170 -11.20 6.50 -14.12
CA PRO A 170 -12.27 6.74 -15.09
C PRO A 170 -13.13 7.99 -14.81
N TYR A 171 -13.13 8.47 -13.56
CA TYR A 171 -14.01 9.55 -13.09
C TYR A 171 -13.26 10.77 -12.54
N ARG A 172 -11.92 10.80 -12.62
CA ARG A 172 -11.13 11.92 -12.11
C ARG A 172 -9.85 12.08 -12.92
N PRO A 173 -9.56 13.29 -13.45
CA PRO A 173 -8.26 13.56 -14.03
C PRO A 173 -7.17 13.41 -12.97
N ARG A 174 -6.04 12.83 -13.36
CA ARG A 174 -4.86 12.70 -12.48
C ARG A 174 -4.46 14.08 -11.94
N ARG A 175 -4.15 14.15 -10.65
CA ARG A 175 -3.46 15.30 -10.05
C ARG A 175 -1.99 15.23 -10.44
N ASP A 176 -1.37 16.38 -10.63
CA ASP A 176 0.10 16.42 -10.70
C ASP A 176 0.72 16.17 -9.30
N HIS A 177 2.03 15.98 -9.28
CA HIS A 177 2.76 15.73 -8.03
C HIS A 177 2.57 16.84 -7.00
N GLN A 178 2.62 18.10 -7.42
CA GLN A 178 2.51 19.24 -6.52
C GLN A 178 1.13 19.31 -5.86
N GLN A 179 0.06 19.10 -6.63
CA GLN A 179 -1.31 19.03 -6.15
C GLN A 179 -1.53 17.86 -5.20
N ALA A 180 -0.93 16.70 -5.48
CA ALA A 180 -0.98 15.56 -4.58
C ALA A 180 -0.27 15.84 -3.25
N CYS A 181 0.92 16.46 -3.28
CA CYS A 181 1.64 16.89 -2.08
C CYS A 181 0.85 17.92 -1.25
N GLN A 182 0.25 18.91 -1.90
CA GLN A 182 -0.59 19.90 -1.23
C GLN A 182 -1.80 19.27 -0.54
N GLU A 183 -2.43 18.28 -1.16
CA GLU A 183 -3.52 17.54 -0.53
C GLU A 183 -3.05 16.74 0.69
N LEU A 184 -1.93 16.03 0.59
CA LEU A 184 -1.37 15.29 1.72
C LEU A 184 -1.08 16.22 2.90
N VAL A 185 -0.49 17.39 2.64
CA VAL A 185 -0.25 18.42 3.67
C VAL A 185 -1.56 18.93 4.27
N ARG A 186 -2.56 19.25 3.45
CA ARG A 186 -3.87 19.72 3.91
C ARG A 186 -4.56 18.70 4.83
N CYS A 187 -4.34 17.41 4.57
CA CYS A 187 -4.95 16.29 5.29
C CYS A 187 -4.07 15.72 6.42
N ALA A 188 -2.87 16.27 6.64
CA ALA A 188 -1.97 15.84 7.71
C ALA A 188 -2.57 16.14 9.09
N GLY A 189 -2.40 15.20 10.04
CA GLY A 189 -2.95 15.27 11.39
C GLY A 189 -4.44 14.96 11.50
N THR A 190 -5.14 14.74 10.38
CA THR A 190 -6.55 14.34 10.36
C THR A 190 -6.72 12.99 9.66
N GLN A 191 -6.65 13.01 8.33
CA GLN A 191 -6.74 11.80 7.51
C GLN A 191 -5.41 11.03 7.46
N PHE A 192 -4.29 11.74 7.48
CA PHE A 192 -2.97 11.12 7.40
C PHE A 192 -2.12 11.50 8.61
N ASP A 193 -1.22 10.60 8.97
CA ASP A 193 -0.24 10.89 10.00
C ASP A 193 0.73 11.98 9.53
N ALA A 194 0.94 12.99 10.36
CA ALA A 194 1.74 14.15 10.00
C ALA A 194 3.22 13.82 9.81
N GLU A 195 3.79 12.88 10.59
CA GLU A 195 5.18 12.47 10.46
C GLU A 195 5.39 11.62 9.20
N VAL A 196 4.44 10.75 8.87
CA VAL A 196 4.47 9.98 7.62
C VAL A 196 4.36 10.89 6.40
N VAL A 197 3.49 11.91 6.43
CA VAL A 197 3.41 12.91 5.35
C VAL A 197 4.71 13.69 5.22
N LYS A 198 5.34 14.10 6.33
CA LYS A 198 6.65 14.78 6.30
C LYS A 198 7.74 13.90 5.69
N ALA A 199 7.80 12.63 6.07
CA ALA A 199 8.75 11.67 5.50
C ALA A 199 8.52 11.50 3.99
N PHE A 200 7.25 11.34 3.56
CA PHE A 200 6.92 11.29 2.14
C PHE A 200 7.47 12.50 1.37
N LEU A 201 7.25 13.72 1.88
CA LEU A 201 7.69 14.95 1.22
C LEU A 201 9.22 15.07 1.14
N ARG A 202 9.93 14.70 2.20
CA ARG A 202 11.41 14.71 2.21
C ARG A 202 11.97 13.74 1.18
N ALA A 203 11.48 12.51 1.19
CA ALA A 203 11.95 11.46 0.30
C ALA A 203 11.55 11.72 -1.16
N SER A 204 10.37 12.30 -1.40
CA SER A 204 9.95 12.69 -2.74
C SER A 204 10.89 13.75 -3.29
N LEU A 205 11.18 14.82 -2.53
CA LEU A 205 12.09 15.90 -2.97
C LEU A 205 13.47 15.38 -3.37
N GLN A 206 14.05 14.43 -2.61
CA GLN A 206 15.33 13.81 -2.94
C GLN A 206 15.27 13.02 -4.26
N SER A 207 14.15 12.32 -4.51
CA SER A 207 13.92 11.57 -5.75
C SER A 207 13.76 12.48 -6.97
N TRP A 208 13.27 13.72 -6.80
CA TRP A 208 13.20 14.73 -7.87
C TRP A 208 14.56 15.38 -8.17
N LEU A 209 15.49 15.42 -7.20
CA LEU A 209 16.82 16.01 -7.37
C LEU A 209 17.82 15.08 -8.07
N HIS A 210 17.52 13.78 -8.17
CA HIS A 210 18.30 12.82 -8.95
C HIS A 210 17.56 12.44 -10.26
N PRO A 211 18.01 12.90 -11.44
CA PRO A 211 17.31 12.69 -12.73
C PRO A 211 17.33 11.24 -13.27
N GLY A 212 17.34 10.23 -12.41
CA GLY A 212 17.24 8.81 -12.75
C GLY A 212 16.09 8.06 -12.06
N GLY A 213 15.32 8.73 -11.20
CA GLY A 213 14.18 8.15 -10.49
C GLY A 213 12.91 8.11 -11.35
N ALA A 214 12.17 7.00 -11.29
CA ALA A 214 11.01 6.65 -12.14
C ALA A 214 9.78 7.59 -12.06
N LEU A 215 9.89 8.77 -11.46
CA LEU A 215 8.80 9.75 -11.29
C LEU A 215 8.95 11.00 -12.18
N ALA A 216 10.08 11.17 -12.87
CA ALA A 216 10.43 12.41 -13.57
C ALA A 216 9.86 12.56 -15.00
N SER A 217 8.80 11.82 -15.38
CA SER A 217 8.25 11.87 -16.74
C SER A 217 6.83 12.44 -16.78
N SER A 218 6.69 13.74 -16.51
CA SER A 218 5.60 14.55 -17.07
C SER A 218 5.92 16.03 -16.96
N THR A 219 6.66 16.57 -17.93
CA THR A 219 6.66 18.01 -18.23
C THR A 219 5.42 18.35 -19.06
N PRO A 220 4.63 19.39 -18.72
CA PRO A 220 3.62 19.91 -19.63
C PRO A 220 4.30 20.71 -20.74
N SER A 221 3.79 20.56 -21.96
CA SER A 221 4.17 21.32 -23.15
C SER A 221 3.82 22.80 -23.03
#